data_AF-A0A3B9P8I7-F1
#
_entry.id   AF-A0A3B9P8I7-F1
#
_cell.length_a   1.000
_cell.length_b   1.000
_cell.length_c   1.000
_cell.angle_alpha   90.00
_cell.angle_beta   90.00
_cell.angle_gamma   90.00
#
_symmetry.space_group_name_H-M   'P 1'
#
loop_
_entity.id
_entity.type
_entity.pdbx_description
1 polymer ?
#
loop_
_entity_poly.entity_id
_entity_poly.type
_entity_poly.pdbx_seq_one_letter_code
_entity_poly.pdbx_strand_id
1 'polypeptide(L)'
;MAGRKSIFNWQLLMGFILAVTGGLYLVDQFLDLELMRNYWPFLVVFLGLTFFIWMILAGKRGAGYAIPGAFFTIAGLIFYVHNTYALWITWTYAWGLLISAVGIGMLIMNIYLKRDGLRKAAGWVIGIGLILFVIFGIFFEVFLDLAGANIKSGVFLGSGLVLLGLFVVFSRLLFSDRKKEPRIEERETPPAEKISKKEVLEEAAQEETACEGVKPLSESLEERIAPVKEALEFSKIDFKGAGEVFIEQDENCSMNIEGDQELVEKVKTEISDGMLIITFHTDENVWKGLKRIGEESSLLYDIKVKSLEALKLDGAGSIHSEPLTGKSLKIQHDGLGKIVLTNLAYEDLDVELGGLGEIEVVGEVQKQSVHIGGAGAYKAELLKSQEAEVTVNGAGMAKVWVETKLIASLTGAGSIKYKGTPILEESKTGLGNIGPITQ
;
A
#
# COMPACT_ATOMS: atom_id res chain seq x y z
N MET A 1 -37.92 39.34 -31.95
CA MET A 1 -37.68 39.43 -30.50
C MET A 1 -36.36 38.73 -30.19
N ALA A 2 -35.29 39.50 -29.93
CA ALA A 2 -33.97 38.96 -29.64
C ALA A 2 -33.95 38.42 -28.20
N GLY A 3 -33.66 37.12 -28.05
CA GLY A 3 -33.54 36.46 -26.75
C GLY A 3 -32.38 37.05 -25.96
N ARG A 4 -32.71 37.78 -24.89
CA ARG A 4 -31.75 38.32 -23.93
C ARG A 4 -31.11 37.15 -23.19
N LYS A 5 -29.91 36.70 -23.62
CA LYS A 5 -29.12 35.73 -22.84
C LYS A 5 -28.73 36.41 -21.53
N SER A 6 -29.34 35.96 -20.44
CA SER A 6 -28.91 36.29 -19.07
C SER A 6 -27.45 35.88 -18.92
N ILE A 7 -26.56 36.86 -18.79
CA ILE A 7 -25.14 36.63 -18.47
C ILE A 7 -25.11 36.44 -16.96
N PHE A 8 -25.27 35.18 -16.52
CA PHE A 8 -25.19 34.84 -15.12
C PHE A 8 -23.76 35.13 -14.60
N ASN A 9 -23.64 36.08 -13.68
CA ASN A 9 -22.35 36.59 -13.25
C ASN A 9 -21.76 35.71 -12.13
N TRP A 10 -21.00 34.69 -12.53
CA TRP A 10 -20.48 33.65 -11.62
C TRP A 10 -19.60 34.20 -10.49
N GLN A 11 -18.90 35.31 -10.75
CA GLN A 11 -18.07 35.99 -9.75
C GLN A 11 -18.91 36.57 -8.60
N LEU A 12 -20.10 37.10 -8.93
CA LEU A 12 -21.00 37.73 -7.97
C LEU A 12 -21.68 36.68 -7.08
N LEU A 13 -22.04 35.52 -7.65
CA LEU A 13 -22.56 34.39 -6.89
C LEU A 13 -21.51 33.81 -5.93
N MET A 14 -20.29 33.54 -6.43
CA MET A 14 -19.21 33.00 -5.60
C MET A 14 -18.82 33.98 -4.49
N GLY A 15 -18.76 35.28 -4.82
CA GLY A 15 -18.52 36.33 -3.82
C GLY A 15 -19.60 36.40 -2.75
N PHE A 16 -20.87 36.26 -3.13
CA PHE A 16 -21.99 36.20 -2.18
C PHE A 16 -21.92 34.97 -1.27
N ILE A 17 -21.64 33.78 -1.83
CA ILE A 17 -21.48 32.54 -1.05
C ILE A 17 -20.33 32.66 -0.04
N LEU A 18 -19.19 33.20 -0.47
CA LEU A 18 -18.03 33.45 0.40
C LEU A 18 -18.38 34.45 1.51
N ALA A 19 -19.06 35.55 1.18
CA ALA A 19 -19.46 36.56 2.15
C ALA A 19 -20.46 36.03 3.19
N VAL A 20 -21.45 35.25 2.76
CA VAL A 20 -22.44 34.63 3.67
C VAL A 20 -21.77 33.59 4.56
N THR A 21 -20.90 32.73 4.00
CA THR A 21 -20.20 31.69 4.76
C THR A 21 -19.24 32.31 5.78
N GLY A 22 -18.49 33.35 5.39
CA GLY A 22 -17.62 34.10 6.29
C GLY A 22 -18.39 34.87 7.36
N GLY A 23 -19.54 35.45 7.00
CA GLY A 23 -20.43 36.10 7.96
C GLY A 23 -20.99 35.12 9.01
N LEU A 24 -21.40 33.91 8.58
CA LEU A 24 -21.82 32.85 9.48
C LEU A 24 -20.70 32.45 10.45
N TYR A 25 -19.46 32.34 9.97
CA TYR A 25 -18.30 32.03 10.82
C TYR A 25 -18.03 33.12 11.88
N LEU A 26 -18.15 34.39 11.50
CA LEU A 26 -17.98 35.51 12.43
C LEU A 26 -19.09 35.56 13.49
N VAL A 27 -20.34 35.26 13.10
CA VAL A 27 -21.47 35.20 14.04
C VAL A 27 -21.31 34.02 15.02
N ASP A 28 -20.88 32.85 14.53
CA ASP A 28 -20.60 31.66 15.34
C ASP A 28 -19.54 31.97 16.42
N GLN A 29 -18.45 32.64 16.01
CA GLN A 29 -17.37 33.06 16.91
C GLN A 29 -17.80 34.16 17.91
N PHE A 30 -18.71 35.06 17.52
CA PHE A 30 -19.17 36.14 18.39
C PHE A 30 -20.24 35.68 19.40
N LEU A 31 -21.01 34.65 19.05
CA LEU A 31 -22.10 34.12 19.89
C LEU A 31 -21.71 32.85 20.66
N ASP A 32 -20.44 32.40 20.58
CA ASP A 32 -19.95 31.13 21.13
C ASP A 32 -20.85 29.93 20.76
N LEU A 33 -21.40 29.97 19.55
CA LEU A 33 -22.14 28.84 19.00
C LEU A 33 -21.08 27.88 18.44
N GLU A 34 -21.11 26.59 18.78
CA GLU A 34 -20.20 25.59 18.19
C GLU A 34 -20.74 25.06 16.85
N LEU A 35 -21.52 25.87 16.13
CA LEU A 35 -22.37 25.42 15.05
C LEU A 35 -21.54 25.23 13.78
N MET A 36 -20.65 26.16 13.43
CA MET A 36 -19.75 25.99 12.28
C MET A 36 -18.68 24.95 12.56
N ARG A 37 -18.23 24.80 13.81
CA ARG A 37 -17.31 23.72 14.19
C ARG A 37 -17.88 22.34 13.85
N ASN A 38 -19.16 22.11 14.12
CA ASN A 38 -19.78 20.79 13.94
C ASN A 38 -20.42 20.58 12.56
N TYR A 39 -20.97 21.63 11.94
CA TYR A 39 -21.84 21.52 10.76
C TYR A 39 -21.26 22.07 9.45
N TRP A 40 -20.04 22.61 9.43
CA TRP A 40 -19.41 23.05 8.17
C TRP A 40 -19.37 21.99 7.05
N PRO A 41 -19.27 20.66 7.30
CA PRO A 41 -19.27 19.67 6.23
C PRO A 41 -20.57 19.65 5.42
N PHE A 42 -21.70 20.05 6.03
CA PHE A 42 -22.98 20.16 5.32
C PHE A 42 -22.93 21.22 4.22
N LEU A 43 -22.13 22.28 4.37
CA LEU A 43 -21.95 23.27 3.30
C LEU A 43 -21.33 22.64 2.05
N VAL A 44 -20.38 21.70 2.24
CA VAL A 44 -19.77 20.94 1.14
C VAL A 44 -20.79 20.00 0.49
N VAL A 45 -21.62 19.34 1.30
CA VAL A 45 -22.72 18.51 0.79
C VAL A 45 -23.72 19.34 -0.03
N PHE A 46 -24.14 20.49 0.50
CA PHE A 46 -25.06 21.41 -0.19
C PHE A 46 -24.46 21.88 -1.52
N LEU A 47 -23.17 22.24 -1.53
CA LEU A 47 -22.46 22.58 -2.76
C LEU A 47 -22.54 21.45 -3.79
N GLY A 48 -22.30 20.20 -3.39
CA GLY A 48 -22.46 19.03 -4.27
C GLY A 48 -23.89 18.86 -4.81
N LEU A 49 -24.91 19.08 -3.96
CA LEU A 49 -26.31 19.01 -4.37
C LEU A 49 -26.68 20.08 -5.41
N THR A 50 -26.08 21.27 -5.35
CA THR A 50 -26.31 22.31 -6.38
C THR A 50 -25.92 21.86 -7.79
N PHE A 51 -24.86 21.06 -7.93
CA PHE A 51 -24.44 20.50 -9.22
C PHE A 51 -25.48 19.52 -9.78
N PHE A 52 -26.12 18.73 -8.93
CA PHE A 52 -27.20 17.84 -9.36
C PHE A 52 -28.45 18.61 -9.79
N ILE A 53 -28.79 19.70 -9.10
CA ILE A 53 -29.88 20.59 -9.52
C ILE A 53 -29.56 21.18 -10.91
N TRP A 54 -28.33 21.65 -11.11
CA TRP A 54 -27.91 22.22 -12.39
C TRP A 54 -27.88 21.17 -13.51
N MET A 55 -27.49 19.93 -13.18
CA MET A 55 -27.55 18.79 -14.10
C MET A 55 -28.99 18.54 -14.58
N ILE A 56 -29.96 18.51 -13.66
CA ILE A 56 -31.38 18.27 -13.99
C ILE A 56 -31.90 19.41 -14.89
N LEU A 57 -31.59 20.67 -14.55
CA LEU A 57 -32.01 21.85 -15.32
C LEU A 57 -31.40 21.89 -16.73
N ALA A 58 -30.14 21.50 -16.89
CA ALA A 58 -29.43 21.54 -18.17
C ALA A 58 -29.58 20.26 -19.01
N GLY A 59 -30.26 19.23 -18.49
CA GLY A 59 -30.53 17.97 -19.18
C GLY A 59 -29.26 17.30 -19.72
N LYS A 60 -29.30 16.78 -20.96
CA LYS A 60 -28.16 16.05 -21.56
C LYS A 60 -26.86 16.87 -21.64
N ARG A 61 -26.95 18.19 -21.81
CA ARG A 61 -25.77 19.07 -21.88
C ARG A 61 -25.14 19.29 -20.50
N GLY A 62 -25.93 19.17 -19.43
CA GLY A 62 -25.48 19.26 -18.05
C GLY A 62 -25.08 17.93 -17.42
N ALA A 63 -25.16 16.81 -18.14
CA ALA A 63 -24.89 15.48 -17.58
C ALA A 63 -23.49 15.37 -16.94
N GLY A 64 -22.51 16.16 -17.42
CA GLY A 64 -21.16 16.22 -16.85
C GLY A 64 -21.10 16.77 -15.42
N TYR A 65 -22.08 17.57 -14.98
CA TYR A 65 -22.13 18.09 -13.61
C TYR A 65 -22.38 17.00 -12.55
N ALA A 66 -22.81 15.80 -12.96
CA ALA A 66 -22.94 14.66 -12.07
C ALA A 66 -21.63 14.27 -11.37
N ILE A 67 -20.50 14.42 -12.06
CA ILE A 67 -19.17 14.07 -11.54
C ILE A 67 -18.76 14.98 -10.37
N PRO A 68 -18.65 16.32 -10.54
CA PRO A 68 -18.34 17.20 -9.42
C PRO A 68 -19.41 17.16 -8.34
N GLY A 69 -20.69 16.98 -8.69
CA GLY A 69 -21.77 16.81 -7.71
C GLY A 69 -21.53 15.62 -6.78
N ALA A 70 -21.28 14.43 -7.35
CA ALA A 70 -21.01 13.23 -6.56
C ALA A 70 -19.74 13.36 -5.70
N PHE A 71 -18.68 13.95 -6.24
CA PHE A 71 -17.43 14.19 -5.53
C PHE A 71 -17.63 15.07 -4.29
N PHE A 72 -18.23 16.26 -4.44
CA PHE A 72 -18.44 17.17 -3.31
C PHE A 72 -19.44 16.62 -2.29
N THR A 73 -20.50 15.94 -2.74
CA THR A 73 -21.45 15.30 -1.82
C THR A 73 -20.77 14.24 -0.97
N ILE A 74 -19.97 13.34 -1.56
CA ILE A 74 -19.28 12.29 -0.81
C ILE A 74 -18.16 12.88 0.06
N ALA A 75 -17.41 13.86 -0.42
CA ALA A 75 -16.40 14.56 0.38
C ALA A 75 -17.02 15.22 1.63
N GLY A 76 -18.16 15.90 1.47
CA GLY A 76 -18.88 16.51 2.59
C GLY A 76 -19.39 15.46 3.60
N LEU A 77 -19.87 14.31 3.14
CA LEU A 77 -20.27 13.21 4.03
C LEU A 77 -19.08 12.60 4.79
N ILE A 78 -17.94 12.43 4.13
CA ILE A 78 -16.70 11.97 4.78
C ILE A 78 -16.27 12.98 5.85
N PHE A 79 -16.22 14.27 5.51
CA PHE A 79 -15.89 15.32 6.47
C PHE A 79 -16.86 15.37 7.65
N TYR A 80 -18.16 15.14 7.42
CA TYR A 80 -19.14 15.06 8.50
C TYR A 80 -18.82 13.92 9.48
N VAL A 81 -18.52 12.72 8.96
CA VAL A 81 -18.13 11.57 9.79
C VAL A 81 -16.83 11.84 10.54
N HIS A 82 -15.80 12.35 9.85
CA HIS A 82 -14.51 12.66 10.49
C HIS A 82 -14.64 13.70 11.60
N ASN A 83 -15.44 14.74 11.36
CA ASN A 83 -15.67 15.80 12.32
C ASN A 83 -16.48 15.33 13.53
N THR A 84 -17.50 14.49 13.32
CA THR A 84 -18.38 13.99 14.39
C THR A 84 -17.68 12.99 15.30
N TYR A 85 -16.86 12.10 14.72
CA TYR A 85 -16.21 11.01 15.47
C TYR A 85 -14.71 11.26 15.73
N ALA A 86 -14.20 12.46 15.40
CA ALA A 86 -12.79 12.81 15.45
C ALA A 86 -11.86 11.84 14.68
N LEU A 87 -12.38 11.18 13.64
CA LEU A 87 -11.68 10.18 12.82
C LEU A 87 -10.82 10.80 11.70
N TRP A 88 -10.11 11.89 11.98
CA TRP A 88 -9.35 12.60 10.93
C TRP A 88 -8.21 11.78 10.34
N ILE A 89 -7.70 10.83 11.11
CA ILE A 89 -6.66 9.90 10.71
C ILE A 89 -7.09 8.99 9.54
N THR A 90 -8.38 8.70 9.42
CA THR A 90 -8.92 7.81 8.36
C THR A 90 -8.87 8.48 6.99
N TRP A 91 -8.53 9.78 6.93
CA TRP A 91 -8.27 10.51 5.68
C TRP A 91 -7.10 9.93 4.87
N THR A 92 -6.16 9.22 5.51
CA THR A 92 -5.04 8.54 4.84
C THR A 92 -5.47 7.51 3.78
N TYR A 93 -6.67 6.95 3.91
CA TYR A 93 -7.24 5.98 2.97
C TYR A 93 -8.65 6.33 2.48
N ALA A 94 -9.41 7.19 3.19
CA ALA A 94 -10.77 7.56 2.80
C ALA A 94 -10.86 8.26 1.43
N TRP A 95 -9.75 8.80 0.90
CA TRP A 95 -9.69 9.36 -0.45
C TRP A 95 -10.01 8.34 -1.55
N GLY A 96 -9.84 7.03 -1.31
CA GLY A 96 -10.29 5.98 -2.25
C GLY A 96 -11.80 6.03 -2.52
N LEU A 97 -12.59 6.47 -1.53
CA LEU A 97 -14.03 6.70 -1.69
C LEU A 97 -14.34 7.90 -2.60
N LEU A 98 -13.44 8.89 -2.71
CA LEU A 98 -13.60 10.01 -3.65
C LEU A 98 -13.39 9.57 -5.10
N ILE A 99 -12.49 8.62 -5.36
CA ILE A 99 -12.37 7.98 -6.69
C ILE A 99 -13.66 7.24 -7.01
N SER A 100 -14.21 6.51 -6.04
CA SER A 100 -15.50 5.83 -6.19
C SER A 100 -16.64 6.82 -6.45
N ALA A 101 -16.60 8.00 -5.79
CA ALA A 101 -17.56 9.09 -6.01
C ALA A 101 -17.55 9.59 -7.46
N VAL A 102 -16.38 9.74 -8.07
CA VAL A 102 -16.25 10.09 -9.50
C VAL A 102 -16.93 9.05 -10.38
N GLY A 103 -16.69 7.76 -10.09
CA GLY A 103 -17.34 6.66 -10.80
C GLY A 103 -18.87 6.65 -10.64
N ILE A 104 -19.39 6.95 -9.45
CA ILE A 104 -20.84 7.14 -9.21
C ILE A 104 -21.37 8.31 -10.04
N GLY A 105 -20.66 9.44 -10.09
CA GLY A 105 -20.99 10.57 -10.94
C GLY A 105 -21.04 10.20 -12.43
N MET A 106 -20.11 9.36 -12.90
CA MET A 106 -20.13 8.83 -14.26
C MET A 106 -21.33 7.91 -14.52
N LEU A 107 -21.76 7.10 -13.53
CA LEU A 107 -22.99 6.31 -13.66
C LEU A 107 -24.22 7.20 -13.78
N ILE A 108 -24.34 8.24 -12.96
CA ILE A 108 -25.43 9.21 -13.01
C ILE A 108 -25.44 9.94 -14.37
N MET A 109 -24.27 10.37 -14.85
CA MET A 109 -24.09 10.95 -16.18
C MET A 109 -24.54 9.99 -17.29
N ASN A 110 -24.25 8.69 -17.14
CA ASN A 110 -24.64 7.68 -18.12
C ASN A 110 -26.16 7.48 -18.21
N ILE A 111 -26.94 7.74 -17.15
CA ILE A 111 -28.41 7.69 -17.20
C ILE A 111 -28.96 8.65 -18.27
N TYR A 112 -28.32 9.81 -18.44
CA TYR A 112 -28.71 10.84 -19.41
C TYR A 112 -28.12 10.62 -20.80
N LEU A 113 -26.86 10.15 -20.88
CA LEU A 113 -26.16 9.97 -22.15
C LEU A 113 -26.42 8.60 -22.81
N LYS A 114 -26.85 7.60 -22.05
CA LYS A 114 -27.14 6.21 -22.48
C LYS A 114 -26.01 5.61 -23.34
N ARG A 115 -24.75 5.73 -22.90
CA ARG A 115 -23.57 5.21 -23.61
C ARG A 115 -23.02 3.98 -22.90
N ASP A 116 -23.07 2.82 -23.55
CA ASP A 116 -22.66 1.56 -22.93
C ASP A 116 -21.20 1.56 -22.44
N GLY A 117 -20.29 2.21 -23.18
CA GLY A 117 -18.88 2.34 -22.77
C GLY A 117 -18.68 3.16 -21.50
N LEU A 118 -19.52 4.18 -21.26
CA LEU A 118 -19.41 5.04 -20.07
C LEU A 118 -19.84 4.28 -18.81
N ARG A 119 -20.83 3.40 -18.90
CA ARG A 119 -21.24 2.54 -17.78
C ARG A 119 -20.15 1.58 -17.33
N LYS A 120 -19.49 0.91 -18.29
CA LYS A 120 -18.38 -0.01 -18.00
C LYS A 120 -17.21 0.75 -17.38
N ALA A 121 -16.83 1.90 -17.95
CA ALA A 121 -15.79 2.76 -17.39
C ALA A 121 -16.12 3.21 -15.96
N ALA A 122 -17.35 3.64 -15.71
CA ALA A 122 -17.81 4.04 -14.38
C ALA A 122 -17.72 2.87 -13.37
N GLY A 123 -18.11 1.66 -13.78
CA GLY A 123 -17.95 0.46 -12.95
C GLY A 123 -16.50 0.19 -12.60
N TRP A 124 -15.57 0.28 -13.56
CA TRP A 124 -14.14 0.13 -13.29
C TRP A 124 -13.61 1.18 -12.31
N VAL A 125 -13.99 2.45 -12.47
CA VAL A 125 -13.55 3.53 -11.57
C VAL A 125 -14.06 3.32 -10.14
N ILE A 126 -15.32 2.89 -9.97
CA ILE A 126 -15.86 2.54 -8.64
C ILE A 126 -15.08 1.38 -8.03
N GLY A 127 -14.85 0.31 -8.80
CA GLY A 127 -14.12 -0.87 -8.31
C GLY A 127 -12.70 -0.54 -7.88
N ILE A 128 -11.96 0.21 -8.70
CA ILE A 128 -10.59 0.65 -8.38
C ILE A 128 -10.58 1.48 -7.10
N GLY A 129 -11.50 2.44 -6.95
CA GLY A 129 -11.59 3.27 -5.75
C GLY A 129 -11.91 2.47 -4.49
N LEU A 130 -12.84 1.51 -4.56
CA LEU A 130 -13.19 0.65 -3.42
C LEU A 130 -12.06 -0.32 -3.05
N ILE A 131 -11.38 -0.89 -4.04
CA ILE A 131 -10.22 -1.75 -3.82
C ILE A 131 -9.09 -0.95 -3.15
N LEU A 132 -8.79 0.26 -3.65
CA LEU A 132 -7.81 1.16 -3.05
C LEU A 132 -8.20 1.50 -1.61
N PHE A 133 -9.45 1.84 -1.35
CA PHE A 133 -9.94 2.12 0.01
C PHE A 133 -9.72 0.94 0.97
N VAL A 134 -9.99 -0.29 0.52
CA VAL A 134 -9.79 -1.49 1.35
C VAL A 134 -8.32 -1.81 1.54
N ILE A 135 -7.50 -1.78 0.48
CA ILE A 135 -6.06 -2.09 0.56
C ILE A 135 -5.35 -1.07 1.46
N PHE A 136 -5.52 0.22 1.20
CA PHE A 136 -4.91 1.27 2.01
C PHE A 136 -5.50 1.30 3.41
N GLY A 137 -6.80 1.04 3.56
CA GLY A 137 -7.43 0.90 4.87
C GLY A 137 -6.78 -0.22 5.69
N ILE A 138 -6.62 -1.41 5.12
CA ILE A 138 -5.92 -2.53 5.78
C ILE A 138 -4.47 -2.13 6.10
N PHE A 139 -3.76 -1.54 5.15
CA PHE A 139 -2.37 -1.13 5.35
C PHE A 139 -2.23 -0.15 6.52
N PHE A 140 -2.97 0.96 6.51
CA PHE A 140 -2.85 2.00 7.53
C PHE A 140 -3.44 1.59 8.90
N GLU A 141 -4.49 0.78 8.93
CA GLU A 141 -5.10 0.32 10.18
C GLU A 141 -4.36 -0.88 10.80
N VAL A 142 -3.97 -1.87 10.00
CA VAL A 142 -3.36 -3.12 10.51
C VAL A 142 -1.86 -2.97 10.71
N PHE A 143 -1.14 -2.31 9.79
CA PHE A 143 0.31 -2.21 9.88
C PHE A 143 0.78 -0.98 10.64
N LEU A 144 0.08 0.15 10.51
CA LEU A 144 0.51 1.42 11.09
C LEU A 144 -0.25 1.83 12.37
N ASP A 145 -1.31 1.11 12.75
CA ASP A 145 -2.14 1.32 13.97
C ASP A 145 -2.49 2.81 14.21
N LEU A 146 -2.72 3.56 13.13
CA LEU A 146 -2.79 5.02 13.19
C LEU A 146 -4.06 5.52 13.89
N ALA A 147 -5.17 4.77 13.79
CA ALA A 147 -6.44 5.21 14.34
C ALA A 147 -6.66 4.86 15.81
N GLY A 148 -5.79 4.03 16.41
CA GLY A 148 -6.00 3.49 17.76
C GLY A 148 -7.32 2.70 17.89
N ALA A 149 -7.92 2.30 16.76
CA ALA A 149 -9.09 1.47 16.72
C ALA A 149 -8.65 0.06 17.12
N ASN A 150 -8.75 -0.25 18.42
CA ASN A 150 -8.57 -1.60 18.94
C ASN A 150 -9.09 -2.63 17.93
N ILE A 151 -8.25 -3.58 17.54
CA ILE A 151 -8.53 -4.64 16.54
C ILE A 151 -9.87 -5.35 16.80
N LYS A 152 -10.38 -5.29 18.04
CA LYS A 152 -11.70 -5.79 18.46
C LYS A 152 -12.90 -5.05 17.86
N SER A 153 -12.75 -3.82 17.35
CA SER A 153 -13.91 -3.07 16.87
C SER A 153 -14.44 -3.57 15.53
N GLY A 154 -13.62 -4.14 14.64
CA GLY A 154 -14.03 -4.84 13.40
C GLY A 154 -14.92 -4.08 12.41
N VAL A 155 -15.43 -2.91 12.79
CA VAL A 155 -16.45 -2.13 12.09
C VAL A 155 -15.86 -1.52 10.82
N PHE A 156 -14.61 -1.10 10.85
CA PHE A 156 -13.93 -0.58 9.67
C PHE A 156 -13.76 -1.67 8.59
N LEU A 157 -13.07 -2.77 8.92
CA LEU A 157 -12.88 -3.91 8.01
C LEU A 157 -14.23 -4.46 7.52
N GLY A 158 -15.22 -4.56 8.42
CA GLY A 158 -16.58 -4.95 8.08
C GLY A 158 -17.22 -4.01 7.05
N SER A 159 -17.15 -2.70 7.28
CA SER A 159 -17.73 -1.71 6.35
C SER A 159 -17.04 -1.71 4.97
N GLY A 160 -15.72 -1.83 4.92
CA GLY A 160 -14.95 -1.92 3.69
C GLY A 160 -15.29 -3.19 2.89
N LEU A 161 -15.33 -4.36 3.55
CA LEU A 161 -15.72 -5.61 2.91
C LEU A 161 -17.18 -5.59 2.45
N VAL A 162 -18.10 -5.00 3.23
CA VAL A 162 -19.51 -4.88 2.84
C VAL A 162 -19.65 -4.02 1.58
N LEU A 163 -18.95 -2.89 1.50
CA LEU A 163 -18.97 -2.04 0.31
C LEU A 163 -18.39 -2.77 -0.92
N LEU A 164 -17.26 -3.47 -0.75
CA LEU A 164 -16.64 -4.23 -1.83
C LEU A 164 -17.50 -5.44 -2.25
N GLY A 165 -18.09 -6.15 -1.29
CA GLY A 165 -19.01 -7.26 -1.55
C GLY A 165 -20.28 -6.81 -2.26
N LEU A 166 -20.89 -5.70 -1.85
CA LEU A 166 -22.00 -5.08 -2.57
C LEU A 166 -21.58 -4.71 -4.00
N PHE A 167 -20.40 -4.12 -4.17
CA PHE A 167 -19.90 -3.82 -5.51
C PHE A 167 -19.75 -5.07 -6.37
N VAL A 168 -19.21 -6.18 -5.85
CA VAL A 168 -19.09 -7.45 -6.59
C VAL A 168 -20.47 -7.98 -7.00
N VAL A 169 -21.47 -7.94 -6.12
CA VAL A 169 -22.84 -8.38 -6.43
C VAL A 169 -23.46 -7.53 -7.54
N PHE A 170 -23.30 -6.20 -7.46
CA PHE A 170 -23.86 -5.27 -8.43
C PHE A 170 -23.00 -5.08 -9.70
N SER A 171 -21.75 -5.57 -9.70
CA SER A 171 -20.83 -5.46 -10.83
C SER A 171 -21.42 -6.09 -12.09
N ARG A 172 -22.14 -7.20 -11.96
CA ARG A 172 -22.81 -7.89 -13.08
C ARG A 172 -23.79 -6.96 -13.82
N LEU A 173 -24.48 -6.07 -13.11
CA LEU A 173 -25.40 -5.09 -13.71
C LEU A 173 -24.68 -3.97 -14.46
N LEU A 174 -23.49 -3.60 -13.99
CA LEU A 174 -22.65 -2.57 -14.59
C LEU A 174 -21.95 -3.07 -15.86
N PHE A 175 -21.55 -4.33 -15.87
CA PHE A 175 -20.75 -4.93 -16.95
C PHE A 175 -21.55 -5.77 -17.97
N SER A 176 -22.84 -6.05 -17.73
CA SER A 176 -23.69 -6.82 -18.68
C SER A 176 -23.96 -6.06 -19.98
N ASP A 177 -23.60 -6.63 -21.14
CA ASP A 177 -23.92 -6.05 -22.44
C ASP A 177 -25.43 -6.07 -22.71
N ARG A 178 -26.01 -4.91 -23.07
CA ARG A 178 -27.38 -4.90 -23.62
C ARG A 178 -27.29 -5.55 -25.01
N LYS A 179 -27.95 -6.69 -25.20
CA LYS A 179 -28.20 -7.24 -26.54
C LYS A 179 -28.88 -6.14 -27.39
N LYS A 180 -28.22 -5.71 -28.47
CA LYS A 180 -28.91 -5.03 -29.57
C LYS A 180 -29.89 -6.03 -30.16
N GLU A 181 -31.18 -5.71 -30.18
CA GLU A 181 -32.14 -6.47 -30.99
C GLU A 181 -31.68 -6.44 -32.46
N PRO A 182 -31.61 -7.60 -33.14
CA PRO A 182 -31.29 -7.62 -34.56
C PRO A 182 -32.45 -6.97 -35.32
N ARG A 183 -32.13 -5.94 -36.09
CA ARG A 183 -33.02 -5.37 -37.10
C ARG A 183 -33.25 -6.46 -38.15
N ILE A 184 -34.48 -6.97 -38.23
CA ILE A 184 -34.89 -7.92 -39.26
C ILE A 184 -34.89 -7.17 -40.59
N GLU A 185 -33.88 -7.42 -41.43
CA GLU A 185 -33.97 -7.19 -42.87
C GLU A 185 -34.57 -8.45 -43.50
N GLU A 186 -35.73 -8.28 -44.09
CA GLU A 186 -36.49 -9.27 -44.84
C GLU A 186 -35.67 -9.67 -46.08
N ARG A 187 -35.15 -10.90 -46.10
CA ARG A 187 -34.44 -11.46 -47.25
C ARG A 187 -35.30 -12.60 -47.83
N GLU A 188 -35.82 -12.35 -49.03
CA GLU A 188 -36.54 -13.34 -49.83
C GLU A 188 -35.69 -14.60 -50.04
N THR A 189 -36.30 -15.76 -49.80
CA THR A 189 -35.74 -17.09 -50.04
C THR A 189 -35.84 -17.48 -51.51
N PRO A 190 -34.79 -18.05 -52.15
CA PRO A 190 -34.95 -18.86 -53.34
C PRO A 190 -35.15 -20.35 -52.97
N PRO A 191 -35.79 -21.15 -53.86
CA PRO A 191 -36.26 -22.49 -53.54
C PRO A 191 -35.20 -23.59 -53.73
N ALA A 192 -35.44 -24.70 -53.04
CA ALA A 192 -34.62 -25.91 -53.03
C ALA A 192 -34.84 -26.80 -54.27
N GLU A 193 -33.75 -27.36 -54.81
CA GLU A 193 -33.74 -28.50 -55.74
C GLU A 193 -32.37 -29.22 -55.61
N LYS A 194 -32.26 -30.37 -54.92
CA LYS A 194 -32.43 -31.79 -55.31
C LYS A 194 -31.24 -32.42 -56.11
N ILE A 195 -30.63 -33.46 -55.48
CA ILE A 195 -30.23 -34.79 -56.01
C ILE A 195 -28.73 -35.22 -55.95
N SER A 196 -28.53 -36.29 -55.14
CA SER A 196 -27.75 -37.54 -55.31
C SER A 196 -26.21 -37.63 -55.30
N LYS A 197 -25.70 -38.18 -54.18
CA LYS A 197 -25.04 -39.49 -53.98
C LYS A 197 -24.25 -40.18 -55.13
N LYS A 198 -22.94 -40.38 -54.88
CA LYS A 198 -21.97 -41.47 -55.20
C LYS A 198 -20.56 -40.91 -54.90
N GLU A 199 -19.54 -41.55 -54.36
CA GLU A 199 -19.11 -42.89 -53.93
C GLU A 199 -17.85 -42.61 -53.02
N VAL A 200 -17.69 -43.23 -51.85
CA VAL A 200 -16.74 -44.33 -51.53
C VAL A 200 -15.25 -43.88 -51.60
N LEU A 201 -14.46 -43.83 -50.51
CA LEU A 201 -13.76 -44.92 -49.79
C LEU A 201 -13.26 -44.39 -48.41
N GLU A 202 -13.61 -45.03 -47.29
CA GLU A 202 -12.80 -45.94 -46.43
C GLU A 202 -11.73 -45.24 -45.55
N GLU A 203 -11.91 -45.12 -44.21
CA GLU A 203 -11.72 -46.12 -43.12
C GLU A 203 -10.22 -46.25 -42.76
N ALA A 204 -9.69 -45.68 -41.65
CA ALA A 204 -9.80 -45.99 -40.22
C ALA A 204 -9.19 -47.33 -39.76
N ALA A 205 -8.30 -47.23 -38.74
CA ALA A 205 -7.77 -48.29 -37.85
C ALA A 205 -6.86 -49.36 -38.50
N GLN A 206 -5.81 -49.97 -37.92
CA GLN A 206 -5.22 -50.23 -36.59
C GLN A 206 -3.71 -50.55 -36.86
N GLU A 207 -2.74 -50.61 -35.95
CA GLU A 207 -2.53 -51.66 -34.93
C GLU A 207 -1.13 -51.46 -34.23
N GLU A 208 -0.94 -52.14 -33.10
CA GLU A 208 0.12 -52.04 -32.08
C GLU A 208 1.43 -52.82 -32.38
N THR A 209 2.52 -52.50 -31.65
CA THR A 209 3.53 -53.36 -30.93
C THR A 209 4.90 -52.65 -30.83
N ALA A 210 5.43 -52.26 -29.65
CA ALA A 210 6.25 -53.02 -28.66
C ALA A 210 7.61 -53.49 -29.24
N CYS A 211 8.83 -53.37 -28.67
CA CYS A 211 9.49 -52.87 -27.45
C CYS A 211 10.91 -52.40 -27.94
N GLU A 212 11.79 -51.70 -27.23
CA GLU A 212 12.56 -52.16 -26.04
C GLU A 212 13.68 -51.13 -25.77
N GLY A 213 14.03 -50.93 -24.49
CA GLY A 213 15.14 -50.07 -24.07
C GLY A 213 15.00 -49.58 -22.62
N VAL A 214 15.29 -50.47 -21.67
CA VAL A 214 15.05 -50.32 -20.23
C VAL A 214 16.37 -50.22 -19.44
N LYS A 215 16.42 -49.20 -18.55
CA LYS A 215 17.06 -49.12 -17.19
C LYS A 215 18.59 -48.93 -17.04
N PRO A 216 19.08 -48.59 -15.81
CA PRO A 216 18.38 -48.23 -14.55
C PRO A 216 18.84 -46.87 -13.92
N LEU A 217 18.04 -46.21 -13.05
CA LEU A 217 18.00 -46.32 -11.56
C LEU A 217 19.42 -46.21 -10.94
N SER A 218 19.74 -45.45 -9.89
CA SER A 218 19.05 -44.89 -8.72
C SER A 218 20.12 -44.13 -7.91
N GLU A 219 19.71 -43.32 -6.91
CA GLU A 219 20.53 -42.77 -5.80
C GLU A 219 21.61 -41.75 -6.21
N SER A 220 21.77 -40.58 -5.60
CA SER A 220 21.63 -40.15 -4.20
C SER A 220 21.36 -38.62 -4.20
N LEU A 221 20.32 -38.09 -3.54
CA LEU A 221 20.39 -37.56 -2.17
C LEU A 221 21.83 -37.39 -1.64
N GLU A 222 22.45 -36.24 -1.95
CA GLU A 222 23.32 -35.49 -1.04
C GLU A 222 23.81 -34.20 -1.74
N GLU A 223 23.38 -33.06 -1.19
CA GLU A 223 24.24 -31.92 -0.85
C GLU A 223 25.21 -31.41 -1.93
N ARG A 224 24.83 -30.34 -2.66
CA ARG A 224 25.79 -29.59 -3.52
C ARG A 224 25.55 -28.09 -3.45
N ILE A 225 25.89 -27.55 -2.28
CA ILE A 225 26.18 -26.13 -2.01
C ILE A 225 27.24 -25.65 -3.02
N ALA A 226 27.04 -24.48 -3.64
CA ALA A 226 28.09 -23.80 -4.37
C ALA A 226 28.96 -23.04 -3.35
N PRO A 227 30.19 -23.48 -3.04
CA PRO A 227 31.03 -22.75 -2.09
C PRO A 227 31.61 -21.53 -2.83
N VAL A 228 31.20 -20.33 -2.41
CA VAL A 228 31.94 -19.11 -2.76
C VAL A 228 33.25 -19.14 -1.97
N LYS A 229 34.33 -19.53 -2.64
CA LYS A 229 35.70 -19.58 -2.11
C LYS A 229 36.41 -18.26 -2.41
N GLU A 230 36.49 -17.39 -1.42
CA GLU A 230 37.63 -16.51 -1.11
C GLU A 230 37.34 -15.86 0.25
N ALA A 231 38.34 -15.72 1.14
CA ALA A 231 38.15 -15.30 2.52
C ALA A 231 37.50 -13.90 2.59
N LEU A 232 36.19 -13.87 2.84
CA LEU A 232 35.38 -12.64 2.87
C LEU A 232 35.54 -11.97 4.24
N GLU A 233 36.58 -11.16 4.45
CA GLU A 233 36.62 -10.29 5.65
C GLU A 233 35.74 -9.06 5.41
N PHE A 234 34.53 -9.06 5.97
CA PHE A 234 33.62 -7.91 5.98
C PHE A 234 32.93 -7.78 7.34
N SER A 235 32.65 -6.54 7.73
CA SER A 235 31.89 -6.20 8.94
C SER A 235 30.62 -5.41 8.61
N LYS A 236 30.37 -5.09 7.34
CA LYS A 236 29.25 -4.28 6.88
C LYS A 236 28.52 -4.99 5.75
N ILE A 237 27.21 -4.83 5.69
CA ILE A 237 26.36 -5.44 4.65
C ILE A 237 25.50 -4.35 4.02
N ASP A 238 25.48 -4.31 2.69
CA ASP A 238 24.63 -3.44 1.88
C ASP A 238 23.81 -4.28 0.89
N PHE A 239 22.53 -4.48 1.22
CA PHE A 239 21.61 -5.30 0.45
C PHE A 239 20.74 -4.44 -0.48
N LYS A 240 21.04 -4.54 -1.78
CA LYS A 240 20.34 -3.91 -2.90
C LYS A 240 19.64 -4.95 -3.78
N GLY A 241 19.23 -6.06 -3.16
CA GLY A 241 18.65 -7.22 -3.83
C GLY A 241 17.15 -7.38 -3.61
N ALA A 242 16.66 -8.59 -3.93
CA ALA A 242 15.34 -9.04 -3.52
C ALA A 242 15.41 -10.45 -2.95
N GLY A 243 14.71 -10.72 -1.85
CA GLY A 243 14.74 -12.01 -1.16
C GLY A 243 14.84 -11.91 0.37
N GLU A 244 15.26 -13.00 0.98
CA GLU A 244 15.37 -13.19 2.42
C GLU A 244 16.83 -13.34 2.82
N VAL A 245 17.31 -12.56 3.80
CA VAL A 245 18.69 -12.60 4.27
C VAL A 245 18.70 -13.09 5.72
N PHE A 246 19.52 -14.09 6.02
CA PHE A 246 19.78 -14.60 7.36
C PHE A 246 21.21 -14.29 7.76
N ILE A 247 21.39 -13.60 8.89
CA ILE A 247 22.69 -13.20 9.41
C ILE A 247 23.01 -13.96 10.69
N GLU A 248 24.17 -14.60 10.72
CA GLU A 248 24.70 -15.33 11.88
C GLU A 248 26.09 -14.80 12.25
N GLN A 249 26.39 -14.76 13.56
CA GLN A 249 27.74 -14.47 14.04
C GLN A 249 28.57 -15.76 14.16
N ASP A 250 29.66 -15.87 13.40
CA ASP A 250 30.57 -17.02 13.41
C ASP A 250 32.03 -16.55 13.29
N GLU A 251 33.00 -17.35 13.75
CA GLU A 251 34.42 -17.04 13.59
C GLU A 251 34.86 -17.03 12.11
N ASN A 252 34.14 -17.77 11.24
CA ASN A 252 34.40 -17.84 9.81
C ASN A 252 33.32 -17.08 9.05
N CYS A 253 33.73 -16.01 8.37
CA CYS A 253 32.84 -15.31 7.46
C CYS A 253 32.53 -16.17 6.23
N SER A 254 31.26 -16.22 5.84
CA SER A 254 30.82 -16.93 4.64
C SER A 254 29.53 -16.33 4.10
N MET A 255 29.23 -16.61 2.84
CA MET A 255 27.99 -16.24 2.19
C MET A 255 27.53 -17.38 1.30
N ASN A 256 26.29 -17.83 1.47
CA ASN A 256 25.62 -18.79 0.62
C ASN A 256 24.36 -18.16 0.03
N ILE A 257 24.00 -18.57 -1.19
CA ILE A 257 22.80 -18.11 -1.89
C ILE A 257 22.03 -19.32 -2.35
N GLU A 258 20.78 -19.45 -1.90
CA GLU A 258 19.86 -20.51 -2.29
C GLU A 258 18.71 -19.93 -3.11
N GLY A 259 18.27 -20.67 -4.13
CA GLY A 259 17.16 -20.30 -4.99
C GLY A 259 17.29 -20.83 -6.41
N ASP A 260 16.38 -20.42 -7.28
CA ASP A 260 16.40 -20.81 -8.69
C ASP A 260 17.69 -20.34 -9.37
N GLN A 261 18.37 -21.24 -10.08
CA GLN A 261 19.66 -20.96 -10.72
C GLN A 261 19.61 -19.71 -11.62
N GLU A 262 18.52 -19.51 -12.36
CA GLU A 262 18.33 -18.32 -13.22
C GLU A 262 18.30 -17.00 -12.43
N LEU A 263 17.88 -17.03 -11.17
CA LEU A 263 17.85 -15.89 -10.27
C LEU A 263 19.17 -15.71 -9.55
N VAL A 264 19.80 -16.80 -9.10
CA VAL A 264 21.13 -16.77 -8.45
C VAL A 264 22.18 -16.19 -9.39
N GLU A 265 22.17 -16.56 -10.68
CA GLU A 265 23.08 -16.03 -11.69
C GLU A 265 22.91 -14.51 -11.94
N LYS A 266 21.80 -13.91 -11.51
CA LYS A 266 21.52 -12.46 -11.63
C LYS A 266 21.95 -11.68 -10.39
N VAL A 267 22.30 -12.37 -9.30
CA VAL A 267 22.88 -11.74 -8.12
C VAL A 267 24.35 -11.45 -8.39
N LYS A 268 24.76 -10.22 -8.10
CA LYS A 268 26.17 -9.84 -8.02
C LYS A 268 26.55 -9.49 -6.59
N THR A 269 27.69 -10.00 -6.17
CA THR A 269 28.28 -9.76 -4.85
C THR A 269 29.65 -9.13 -5.02
N GLU A 270 29.89 -8.03 -4.32
CA GLU A 270 31.18 -7.33 -4.32
C GLU A 270 31.56 -7.00 -2.88
N ILE A 271 32.83 -7.13 -2.52
CA ILE A 271 33.36 -6.61 -1.25
C ILE A 271 34.23 -5.40 -1.54
N SER A 272 33.87 -4.27 -0.94
CA SER A 272 34.62 -3.02 -1.02
C SER A 272 34.66 -2.36 0.35
N ASP A 273 35.83 -1.95 0.82
CA ASP A 273 36.03 -1.29 2.12
C ASP A 273 35.40 -2.02 3.34
N GLY A 274 35.45 -3.35 3.33
CA GLY A 274 34.88 -4.21 4.38
C GLY A 274 33.35 -4.26 4.37
N MET A 275 32.71 -3.80 3.28
CA MET A 275 31.28 -3.87 3.04
C MET A 275 30.97 -4.89 1.94
N LEU A 276 30.15 -5.88 2.28
CA LEU A 276 29.54 -6.81 1.34
C LEU A 276 28.34 -6.15 0.67
N ILE A 277 28.46 -5.90 -0.63
CA ILE A 277 27.42 -5.29 -1.46
C ILE A 277 26.75 -6.39 -2.29
N ILE A 278 25.45 -6.59 -2.08
CA ILE A 278 24.64 -7.59 -2.79
C ILE A 278 23.66 -6.85 -3.69
N THR A 279 23.79 -7.00 -5.00
CA THR A 279 22.93 -6.31 -5.98
C THR A 279 22.19 -7.32 -6.85
N PHE A 280 20.87 -7.16 -7.00
CA PHE A 280 20.07 -7.93 -7.95
C PHE A 280 19.83 -7.11 -9.23
N HIS A 281 20.40 -7.55 -10.34
CA HIS A 281 20.19 -6.86 -11.62
C HIS A 281 18.83 -7.24 -12.21
N THR A 282 17.94 -6.26 -12.33
CA THR A 282 16.67 -6.42 -13.04
C THR A 282 16.78 -5.80 -14.43
N ASP A 283 16.85 -6.61 -15.48
CA ASP A 283 16.65 -6.13 -16.84
C ASP A 283 15.16 -5.78 -17.07
N GLU A 284 14.88 -4.79 -17.93
CA GLU A 284 13.52 -4.30 -18.24
C GLU A 284 12.53 -5.40 -18.69
N ASN A 285 13.02 -6.57 -19.13
CA ASN A 285 12.19 -7.69 -19.57
C ASN A 285 11.63 -8.57 -18.44
N VAL A 286 12.03 -8.35 -17.18
CA VAL A 286 11.67 -9.20 -16.02
C VAL A 286 10.24 -8.97 -15.50
N TRP A 287 9.60 -7.84 -15.85
CA TRP A 287 8.18 -7.59 -15.51
C TRP A 287 7.22 -8.64 -16.10
N LYS A 288 7.64 -9.42 -17.11
CA LYS A 288 6.87 -10.58 -17.61
C LYS A 288 7.02 -11.83 -16.73
N GLY A 289 8.15 -12.01 -16.05
CA GLY A 289 8.41 -13.13 -15.12
C GLY A 289 7.76 -12.93 -13.75
N LEU A 290 7.68 -11.68 -13.28
CA LEU A 290 7.00 -11.31 -12.03
C LEU A 290 5.50 -11.66 -12.01
N LYS A 291 4.86 -11.84 -13.18
CA LYS A 291 3.46 -12.32 -13.27
C LYS A 291 3.28 -13.78 -12.87
N ARG A 292 4.38 -14.51 -12.62
CA ARG A 292 4.39 -15.92 -12.19
C ARG A 292 4.95 -16.11 -10.78
N ILE A 293 5.06 -15.03 -10.01
CA ILE A 293 5.48 -15.10 -8.60
C ILE A 293 4.22 -15.24 -7.75
N GLY A 294 3.64 -16.44 -7.84
CA GLY A 294 2.94 -17.01 -6.71
C GLY A 294 3.98 -17.79 -5.92
N GLU A 295 4.29 -17.32 -4.71
CA GLU A 295 4.37 -18.19 -3.53
C GLU A 295 5.31 -19.41 -3.64
N GLU A 296 6.61 -19.27 -4.03
CA GLU A 296 7.67 -20.25 -3.67
C GLU A 296 9.12 -19.94 -4.12
N SER A 297 9.37 -19.00 -5.05
CA SER A 297 10.74 -18.72 -5.54
C SER A 297 11.35 -17.46 -4.89
N SER A 298 11.76 -17.55 -3.62
CA SER A 298 12.52 -16.50 -2.93
C SER A 298 14.01 -16.83 -2.92
N LEU A 299 14.87 -15.89 -3.35
CA LEU A 299 16.30 -15.99 -3.09
C LEU A 299 16.52 -15.91 -1.57
N LEU A 300 17.32 -16.84 -1.04
CA LEU A 300 17.71 -16.89 0.36
C LEU A 300 19.22 -16.68 0.45
N TYR A 301 19.64 -15.78 1.33
CA TYR A 301 21.03 -15.41 1.53
C TYR A 301 21.45 -15.74 2.95
N ASP A 302 22.27 -16.76 3.15
CA ASP A 302 22.86 -17.07 4.45
C ASP A 302 24.22 -16.39 4.56
N ILE A 303 24.35 -15.45 5.50
CA ILE A 303 25.55 -14.63 5.67
C ILE A 303 26.09 -14.83 7.08
N LYS A 304 27.32 -15.36 7.17
CA LYS A 304 28.06 -15.45 8.43
C LYS A 304 29.08 -14.32 8.54
N VAL A 305 29.12 -13.65 9.68
CA VAL A 305 30.05 -12.54 9.97
C VAL A 305 30.71 -12.73 11.32
N LYS A 306 31.96 -12.28 11.46
CA LYS A 306 32.62 -12.25 12.77
C LYS A 306 32.09 -11.14 13.68
N SER A 307 31.81 -9.98 13.10
CA SER A 307 31.26 -8.82 13.79
C SER A 307 30.49 -7.96 12.81
N LEU A 308 29.32 -7.45 13.21
CA LEU A 308 28.50 -6.58 12.36
C LEU A 308 28.56 -5.15 12.88
N GLU A 309 29.00 -4.22 12.03
CA GLU A 309 29.13 -2.79 12.31
C GLU A 309 28.10 -1.96 11.54
N ALA A 310 27.71 -2.41 10.35
CA ALA A 310 26.66 -1.74 9.57
C ALA A 310 25.79 -2.71 8.78
N LEU A 311 24.50 -2.44 8.74
CA LEU A 311 23.50 -3.18 7.98
C LEU A 311 22.63 -2.21 7.19
N LYS A 312 22.66 -2.31 5.86
CA LYS A 312 21.89 -1.46 4.96
C LYS A 312 20.94 -2.27 4.08
N LEU A 313 19.68 -1.83 4.01
CA LEU A 313 18.63 -2.40 3.16
C LEU A 313 18.08 -1.31 2.22
N ASP A 314 18.53 -1.33 0.97
CA ASP A 314 18.02 -0.46 -0.11
C ASP A 314 17.07 -1.23 -1.07
N GLY A 315 17.08 -2.56 -1.00
CA GLY A 315 16.33 -3.45 -1.89
C GLY A 315 14.88 -3.74 -1.48
N ALA A 316 14.36 -4.86 -1.98
CA ALA A 316 13.01 -5.36 -1.69
C ALA A 316 13.08 -6.74 -1.02
N GLY A 317 13.08 -6.81 0.31
CA GLY A 317 13.29 -8.08 1.00
C GLY A 317 13.24 -7.99 2.51
N SER A 318 13.43 -9.13 3.19
CA SER A 318 13.53 -9.17 4.64
C SER A 318 14.91 -9.62 5.10
N ILE A 319 15.38 -9.05 6.20
CA ILE A 319 16.65 -9.40 6.84
C ILE A 319 16.34 -9.89 8.24
N HIS A 320 16.86 -11.07 8.58
CA HIS A 320 16.73 -11.72 9.86
C HIS A 320 18.13 -11.92 10.45
N SER A 321 18.25 -11.82 11.78
CA SER A 321 19.46 -12.21 12.46
C SER A 321 19.21 -13.18 13.62
N GLU A 322 20.18 -14.08 13.79
CA GLU A 322 20.47 -14.72 15.06
C GLU A 322 20.99 -13.68 16.09
N PRO A 323 21.29 -14.08 17.35
CA PRO A 323 21.84 -13.14 18.33
C PRO A 323 23.12 -12.47 17.82
N LEU A 324 23.14 -11.14 17.88
CA LEU A 324 24.28 -10.33 17.46
C LEU A 324 24.85 -9.56 18.65
N THR A 325 26.16 -9.57 18.78
CA THR A 325 26.88 -8.86 19.84
C THR A 325 27.97 -7.94 19.27
N GLY A 326 28.19 -6.78 19.88
CA GLY A 326 29.23 -5.85 19.43
C GLY A 326 29.27 -4.54 20.21
N LYS A 327 30.04 -3.57 19.69
CA LYS A 327 30.16 -2.24 20.30
C LYS A 327 29.19 -1.25 19.69
N SER A 328 29.29 -1.01 18.40
CA SER A 328 28.41 -0.07 17.68
C SER A 328 27.85 -0.72 16.43
N LEU A 329 26.54 -0.56 16.20
CA LEU A 329 25.85 -1.03 15.00
C LEU A 329 25.09 0.13 14.36
N LYS A 330 25.29 0.34 13.07
CA LYS A 330 24.47 1.24 12.25
C LYS A 330 23.51 0.46 11.36
N ILE A 331 22.21 0.75 11.44
CA ILE A 331 21.17 0.16 10.60
C ILE A 331 20.60 1.26 9.72
N GLN A 332 20.55 1.03 8.41
CA GLN A 332 19.92 1.95 7.46
C GLN A 332 18.92 1.20 6.59
N HIS A 333 17.68 1.69 6.52
CA HIS A 333 16.63 1.08 5.72
C HIS A 333 15.95 2.13 4.83
N ASP A 334 16.27 2.08 3.54
CA ASP A 334 15.70 2.96 2.50
C ASP A 334 14.79 2.20 1.51
N GLY A 335 14.85 0.86 1.51
CA GLY A 335 14.08 0.00 0.62
C GLY A 335 12.63 -0.28 1.03
N LEU A 336 12.10 -1.38 0.48
CA LEU A 336 10.79 -1.96 0.81
C LEU A 336 11.03 -3.30 1.51
N GLY A 337 10.68 -3.43 2.79
CA GLY A 337 11.08 -4.65 3.48
C GLY A 337 10.92 -4.61 4.98
N LYS A 338 11.50 -5.64 5.62
CA LYS A 338 11.53 -5.77 7.07
C LYS A 338 12.91 -6.18 7.55
N ILE A 339 13.44 -5.53 8.57
CA ILE A 339 14.63 -5.99 9.30
C ILE A 339 14.17 -6.52 10.67
N VAL A 340 14.56 -7.73 11.03
CA VAL A 340 14.23 -8.39 12.30
C VAL A 340 15.51 -8.85 12.97
N LEU A 341 15.92 -8.15 14.03
CA LEU A 341 17.09 -8.51 14.81
C LEU A 341 16.65 -9.03 16.17
N THR A 342 16.98 -10.28 16.45
CA THR A 342 16.61 -10.94 17.71
C THR A 342 17.82 -11.03 18.64
N ASN A 343 17.61 -10.79 19.94
CA ASN A 343 18.65 -10.86 20.97
C ASN A 343 19.92 -10.03 20.66
N LEU A 344 19.73 -8.79 20.21
CA LEU A 344 20.79 -7.83 19.98
C LEU A 344 21.45 -7.40 21.32
N ALA A 345 22.77 -7.41 21.41
CA ALA A 345 23.52 -6.88 22.56
C ALA A 345 24.68 -5.96 22.11
N TYR A 346 24.46 -4.65 22.15
CA TYR A 346 25.41 -3.63 21.68
C TYR A 346 25.59 -2.49 22.68
N GLU A 347 26.67 -1.72 22.61
CA GLU A 347 26.79 -0.47 23.39
C GLU A 347 25.95 0.63 22.72
N ASP A 348 26.21 0.90 21.45
CA ASP A 348 25.53 1.93 20.66
C ASP A 348 24.79 1.33 19.47
N LEU A 349 23.52 1.73 19.29
CA LEU A 349 22.72 1.42 18.12
C LEU A 349 22.31 2.72 17.43
N ASP A 350 22.64 2.86 16.15
CA ASP A 350 22.20 3.98 15.30
C ASP A 350 21.28 3.46 14.19
N VAL A 351 20.08 4.02 14.06
CA VAL A 351 19.05 3.55 13.13
C VAL A 351 18.55 4.71 12.27
N GLU A 352 18.66 4.56 10.96
CA GLU A 352 18.11 5.47 9.97
C GLU A 352 17.04 4.76 9.13
N LEU A 353 15.79 5.23 9.21
CA LEU A 353 14.65 4.69 8.46
C LEU A 353 14.10 5.75 7.50
N GLY A 354 14.54 5.68 6.24
CA GLY A 354 14.08 6.55 5.15
C GLY A 354 12.94 5.96 4.32
N GLY A 355 12.84 4.62 4.26
CA GLY A 355 11.89 3.89 3.42
C GLY A 355 10.47 3.74 3.98
N LEU A 356 9.72 2.80 3.39
CA LEU A 356 8.36 2.40 3.79
C LEU A 356 8.33 1.11 4.63
N GLY A 357 9.50 0.58 4.99
CA GLY A 357 9.65 -0.72 5.65
C GLY A 357 9.52 -0.69 7.17
N GLU A 358 9.77 -1.84 7.78
CA GLU A 358 9.70 -2.06 9.22
C GLU A 358 11.06 -2.53 9.77
N ILE A 359 11.47 -2.03 10.93
CA ILE A 359 12.64 -2.53 11.65
C ILE A 359 12.15 -2.97 13.03
N GLU A 360 12.31 -4.26 13.34
CA GLU A 360 11.98 -4.87 14.63
C GLU A 360 13.26 -5.31 15.32
N VAL A 361 13.49 -4.83 16.55
CA VAL A 361 14.70 -5.11 17.32
C VAL A 361 14.34 -5.55 18.73
N VAL A 362 14.94 -6.65 19.16
CA VAL A 362 14.78 -7.22 20.50
C VAL A 362 16.16 -7.41 21.14
N GLY A 363 16.32 -7.06 22.42
CA GLY A 363 17.58 -7.25 23.14
C GLY A 363 17.89 -6.15 24.16
N GLU A 364 19.17 -5.81 24.31
CA GLU A 364 19.66 -4.76 25.21
C GLU A 364 20.77 -3.93 24.57
N VAL A 365 20.70 -2.61 24.70
CA VAL A 365 21.75 -1.68 24.30
C VAL A 365 22.02 -0.62 25.37
N GLN A 366 23.16 0.05 25.36
CA GLN A 366 23.37 1.19 26.27
C GLN A 366 22.65 2.43 25.73
N LYS A 367 22.88 2.78 24.46
CA LYS A 367 22.29 3.94 23.79
C LYS A 367 21.69 3.56 22.46
N GLN A 368 20.50 4.10 22.17
CA GLN A 368 19.89 4.01 20.83
C GLN A 368 19.64 5.42 20.25
N SER A 369 20.09 5.63 19.01
CA SER A 369 19.83 6.81 18.18
C SER A 369 18.93 6.38 17.03
N VAL A 370 17.78 7.01 16.87
CA VAL A 370 16.76 6.61 15.89
C VAL A 370 16.30 7.83 15.11
N HIS A 371 16.48 7.79 13.79
CA HIS A 371 16.03 8.81 12.86
C HIS A 371 15.04 8.22 11.84
N ILE A 372 13.79 8.69 11.87
CA ILE A 372 12.74 8.26 10.94
C ILE A 372 12.33 9.42 10.04
N GLY A 373 12.80 9.38 8.80
CA GLY A 373 12.40 10.31 7.74
C GLY A 373 11.24 9.80 6.88
N GLY A 374 11.08 8.48 6.80
CA GLY A 374 10.08 7.82 5.96
C GLY A 374 8.69 7.66 6.60
N ALA A 375 7.91 6.73 6.04
CA ALA A 375 6.61 6.32 6.57
C ALA A 375 6.63 4.90 7.18
N GLY A 376 7.83 4.37 7.43
CA GLY A 376 8.04 3.07 8.04
C GLY A 376 7.85 3.05 9.57
N ALA A 377 8.04 1.87 10.16
CA ALA A 377 7.91 1.65 11.60
C ALA A 377 9.19 1.06 12.22
N TYR A 378 9.65 1.67 13.32
CA TYR A 378 10.68 1.11 14.20
C TYR A 378 10.02 0.52 15.45
N LYS A 379 10.10 -0.79 15.64
CA LYS A 379 9.50 -1.58 16.73
C LYS A 379 10.59 -2.12 17.64
N ALA A 380 10.86 -1.40 18.71
CA ALA A 380 11.90 -1.70 19.68
C ALA A 380 11.34 -1.66 21.13
N GLU A 381 10.06 -2.01 21.31
CA GLU A 381 9.43 -2.14 22.64
C GLU A 381 10.02 -3.27 23.50
N LEU A 382 10.78 -4.18 22.87
CA LEU A 382 11.51 -5.28 23.51
C LEU A 382 13.03 -5.11 23.43
N LEU A 383 13.51 -3.93 23.01
CA LEU A 383 14.93 -3.55 23.07
C LEU A 383 15.13 -2.58 24.22
N LYS A 384 15.71 -3.05 25.32
CA LYS A 384 15.96 -2.22 26.49
C LYS A 384 17.17 -1.31 26.24
N SER A 385 17.03 0.00 26.42
CA SER A 385 18.18 0.92 26.46
C SER A 385 18.23 1.76 27.73
N GLN A 386 19.42 2.24 28.10
CA GLN A 386 19.56 3.26 29.14
C GLN A 386 19.09 4.60 28.58
N GLU A 387 19.71 5.02 27.48
CA GLU A 387 19.42 6.30 26.83
C GLU A 387 18.86 6.08 25.43
N ALA A 388 18.02 7.02 24.98
CA ALA A 388 17.53 7.05 23.61
C ALA A 388 17.39 8.48 23.10
N GLU A 389 17.78 8.67 21.84
CA GLU A 389 17.48 9.86 21.05
C GLU A 389 16.64 9.45 19.85
N VAL A 390 15.41 9.95 19.76
CA VAL A 390 14.44 9.56 18.74
C VAL A 390 13.95 10.79 18.01
N THR A 391 14.21 10.86 16.71
CA THR A 391 13.73 11.93 15.82
C THR A 391 12.82 11.35 14.75
N VAL A 392 11.59 11.87 14.66
CA VAL A 392 10.61 11.50 13.63
C VAL A 392 10.20 12.75 12.85
N ASN A 393 10.62 12.80 11.59
CA ASN A 393 10.31 13.90 10.67
C ASN A 393 9.21 13.52 9.66
N GLY A 394 9.04 12.22 9.40
CA GLY A 394 8.05 11.70 8.45
C GLY A 394 6.69 11.37 9.07
N ALA A 395 5.99 10.44 8.43
CA ALA A 395 4.73 9.87 8.89
C ALA A 395 4.91 8.55 9.68
N GLY A 396 6.15 8.13 9.89
CA GLY A 396 6.50 6.86 10.53
C GLY A 396 6.26 6.80 12.03
N MET A 397 6.46 5.62 12.60
CA MET A 397 6.25 5.35 14.03
C MET A 397 7.54 4.80 14.66
N ALA A 398 7.85 5.25 15.87
CA ALA A 398 8.89 4.67 16.72
C ALA A 398 8.27 4.13 18.01
N LYS A 399 8.54 2.87 18.35
CA LYS A 399 8.29 2.27 19.67
C LYS A 399 9.64 1.94 20.31
N VAL A 400 9.93 2.47 21.48
CA VAL A 400 11.23 2.28 22.17
C VAL A 400 11.06 1.91 23.63
N TRP A 401 11.99 1.18 24.22
CA TRP A 401 12.06 0.98 25.68
C TRP A 401 13.33 1.64 26.24
N VAL A 402 13.13 2.60 27.14
CA VAL A 402 14.18 3.47 27.69
C VAL A 402 14.06 3.57 29.21
N GLU A 403 15.17 3.40 29.93
CA GLU A 403 15.18 3.39 31.40
C GLU A 403 15.54 4.75 32.02
N THR A 404 16.53 5.47 31.48
CA THR A 404 17.09 6.67 32.16
C THR A 404 16.73 7.98 31.47
N LYS A 405 17.04 8.14 30.18
CA LYS A 405 16.84 9.41 29.46
C LYS A 405 16.31 9.18 28.04
N LEU A 406 15.23 9.88 27.69
CA LEU A 406 14.66 9.89 26.34
C LEU A 406 14.61 11.34 25.81
N ILE A 407 15.33 11.59 24.72
CA ILE A 407 15.21 12.82 23.92
C ILE A 407 14.31 12.48 22.73
N ALA A 408 13.11 13.06 22.66
CA ALA A 408 12.14 12.78 21.62
C ALA A 408 11.81 14.04 20.81
N SER A 409 12.08 14.01 19.50
CA SER A 409 11.80 15.11 18.57
C SER A 409 10.81 14.66 17.50
N LEU A 410 9.68 15.33 17.40
CA LEU A 410 8.60 15.01 16.44
C LEU A 410 8.18 16.26 15.67
N THR A 411 8.58 16.34 14.40
CA THR A 411 8.21 17.42 13.49
C THR A 411 7.14 17.00 12.47
N GLY A 412 7.03 15.69 12.20
CA GLY A 412 6.10 15.13 11.23
C GLY A 412 4.70 14.78 11.76
N ALA A 413 3.98 13.97 10.99
CA ALA A 413 2.67 13.44 11.36
C ALA A 413 2.74 12.07 12.07
N GLY A 414 3.95 11.57 12.30
CA GLY A 414 4.22 10.26 12.90
C GLY A 414 3.94 10.15 14.40
N SER A 415 4.44 9.09 15.03
CA SER A 415 4.33 8.95 16.49
C SER A 415 5.57 8.36 17.14
N ILE A 416 5.84 8.79 18.38
CA ILE A 416 6.88 8.24 19.25
C ILE A 416 6.18 7.66 20.46
N LYS A 417 6.34 6.35 20.66
CA LYS A 417 5.81 5.62 21.80
C LYS A 417 6.95 5.05 22.61
N TYR A 418 6.90 5.18 23.92
CA TYR A 418 7.97 4.70 24.79
C TYR A 418 7.47 3.83 25.93
N LYS A 419 8.28 2.86 26.33
CA LYS A 419 8.14 2.02 27.52
C LYS A 419 9.25 2.38 28.52
N GLY A 420 8.97 2.21 29.81
CA GLY A 420 9.87 2.56 30.90
C GLY A 420 9.50 3.91 31.54
N THR A 421 10.34 4.39 32.45
CA THR A 421 10.15 5.66 33.17
C THR A 421 11.36 6.58 33.02
N PRO A 422 11.75 6.96 31.78
CA PRO A 422 12.90 7.83 31.56
C PRO A 422 12.57 9.29 31.93
N ILE A 423 13.61 10.08 32.15
CA ILE A 423 13.54 11.54 32.09
C ILE A 423 13.28 11.92 30.62
N LEU A 424 12.10 12.46 30.33
CA LEU A 424 11.66 12.80 28.99
C LEU A 424 11.97 14.27 28.66
N GLU A 425 12.78 14.48 27.63
CA GLU A 425 12.98 15.77 26.95
C GLU A 425 12.28 15.70 25.59
N GLU A 426 11.10 16.31 25.47
CA GLU A 426 10.32 16.26 24.23
C GLU A 426 10.25 17.62 23.50
N SER A 427 10.29 17.54 22.18
CA SER A 427 10.01 18.65 21.27
C SER A 427 9.01 18.19 20.21
N LYS A 428 7.83 18.80 20.18
CA LYS A 428 6.76 18.46 19.25
C LYS A 428 6.30 19.71 18.50
N THR A 429 6.61 19.76 17.21
CA THR A 429 6.14 20.81 16.30
C THR A 429 5.18 20.28 15.23
N GLY A 430 5.11 18.95 15.07
CA GLY A 430 4.23 18.28 14.11
C GLY A 430 2.83 17.93 14.64
N LEU A 431 2.02 17.34 13.76
CA LEU A 431 0.66 16.87 14.05
C LEU A 431 0.60 15.51 14.77
N GLY A 432 1.74 14.85 14.91
CA GLY A 432 1.86 13.51 15.48
C GLY A 432 1.61 13.41 16.98
N ASN A 433 2.02 12.32 17.63
CA ASN A 433 1.92 12.17 19.09
C ASN A 433 3.16 11.54 19.73
N ILE A 434 3.53 12.03 20.91
CA ILE A 434 4.55 11.44 21.78
C ILE A 434 3.84 10.95 23.05
N GLY A 435 4.10 9.72 23.50
CA GLY A 435 3.53 9.25 24.76
C GLY A 435 3.88 7.82 25.15
N PRO A 436 3.50 7.38 26.35
CA PRO A 436 3.81 6.04 26.82
C PRO A 436 3.04 4.97 26.04
N ILE A 437 3.60 3.76 25.98
CA ILE A 437 2.90 2.54 25.55
C ILE A 437 1.93 2.16 26.67
N THR A 438 0.63 2.32 26.44
CA THR A 438 -0.41 1.93 27.39
C THR A 438 -0.57 0.40 27.36
N GLN A 439 -0.41 -0.25 28.52
CA GLN A 439 -0.61 -1.70 28.67
C GLN A 439 -2.09 -2.07 28.77
#